data_AF-A0A6B3DX22-F1
#
_entry.id   AF-A0A6B3DX22-F1
#
_cell.length_a   1.000
_cell.length_b   1.000
_cell.length_c   1.000
_cell.angle_alpha   90.00
_cell.angle_beta   90.00
_cell.angle_gamma   90.00
#
_symmetry.space_group_name_H-M   'P 1'
#
loop_
_entity.id
_entity.type
_entity.pdbx_description
1 polymer ?
#
loop_
_entity_poly.entity_id
_entity_poly.type
_entity_poly.pdbx_seq_one_letter_code
_entity_poly.pdbx_strand_id
1 'polypeptide(L)'
;MDEAARAKIPSDSSHLDQLIMEYKGDAGLRDGLRLGDSWPRRWSSTWRVGAGEASWPIRDMAHVPVLASRPMRGFTWRAKQRHRPGLEVMAATGRTHGFESLEEMRLLVALDFMRASEVLSQPFRLDFEHVHGQSWHIPDFLAMVGSGMWLLDVRPMELVKEEDALKFAAAREVATACGWRYSVVAGWRPHVWSVLDHLSSRRRPVRDLLDMRTQLLNVIGGQEGRVMTFSELANATSVPSVGRANIVRLLWHRELGVDLGSPLRDSSLIWEA
;
A
#
# COMPACT_ATOMS: atom_id res chain seq x y z
N MET A 1 10.36 -24.93 -17.72
CA MET A 1 11.28 -24.12 -18.54
C MET A 1 11.45 -22.82 -17.79
N ASP A 2 12.51 -22.80 -16.97
CA ASP A 2 12.99 -21.76 -16.04
C ASP A 2 11.98 -20.88 -15.32
N GLU A 3 11.40 -21.47 -14.27
CA GLU A 3 11.14 -20.76 -13.02
C GLU A 3 12.50 -20.44 -12.38
N ALA A 4 13.29 -19.59 -13.03
CA ALA A 4 14.50 -19.02 -12.46
C ALA A 4 14.12 -18.50 -11.07
N ALA A 5 14.77 -19.04 -10.03
CA ALA A 5 14.41 -18.86 -8.63
C ALA A 5 14.04 -17.41 -8.35
N ARG A 6 12.73 -17.11 -8.38
CA ARG A 6 12.24 -15.75 -8.16
C ARG A 6 12.60 -15.42 -6.72
N ALA A 7 13.19 -14.25 -6.53
CA ALA A 7 13.57 -13.79 -5.20
C ALA A 7 12.35 -13.86 -4.28
N LYS A 8 12.48 -14.66 -3.21
CA LYS A 8 11.50 -14.83 -2.13
C LYS A 8 11.08 -13.46 -1.60
N ILE A 9 9.79 -13.27 -1.35
CA ILE A 9 9.20 -12.06 -0.78
C ILE A 9 8.69 -12.41 0.62
N PRO A 10 9.51 -12.28 1.67
CA PRO A 10 9.12 -12.70 3.02
C PRO A 10 8.00 -11.82 3.56
N SER A 11 6.85 -12.40 3.94
CA SER A 11 5.69 -11.64 4.41
C SER A 11 5.95 -10.87 5.70
N ASP A 12 6.82 -11.39 6.58
CA ASP A 12 7.19 -10.85 7.89
C ASP A 12 8.10 -9.60 7.80
N SER A 13 8.93 -9.49 6.76
CA SER A 13 9.96 -8.46 6.62
C SER A 13 9.89 -7.66 5.31
N SER A 14 8.95 -7.98 4.42
CA SER A 14 8.77 -7.26 3.15
C SER A 14 8.26 -5.82 3.32
N HIS A 15 8.58 -5.00 2.33
CA HIS A 15 8.13 -3.63 2.14
C HIS A 15 7.29 -3.48 0.87
N LEU A 16 6.47 -2.43 0.78
CA LEU A 16 5.52 -2.23 -0.33
C LEU A 16 6.20 -2.19 -1.71
N ASP A 17 7.40 -1.61 -1.83
CA ASP A 17 8.20 -1.57 -3.07
C ASP A 17 8.61 -2.97 -3.57
N GLN A 18 8.68 -3.95 -2.68
CA GLN A 18 8.93 -5.35 -3.03
C GLN A 18 7.67 -6.12 -3.43
N LEU A 19 6.47 -5.55 -3.19
CA LEU A 19 5.16 -6.16 -3.47
C LEU A 19 4.61 -5.72 -4.84
N ILE A 20 4.92 -4.49 -5.25
CA ILE A 20 4.34 -3.84 -6.42
C ILE A 20 5.20 -3.98 -7.67
N MET A 21 4.57 -3.85 -8.83
CA MET A 21 5.25 -3.45 -10.06
C MET A 21 5.23 -1.93 -10.11
N GLU A 22 6.34 -1.29 -9.79
CA GLU A 22 6.45 0.16 -9.77
C GLU A 22 6.62 0.71 -11.21
N TYR A 23 5.87 1.77 -11.54
CA TYR A 23 6.15 2.55 -12.75
C TYR A 23 7.31 3.53 -12.49
N LYS A 24 8.31 3.48 -13.37
CA LYS A 24 9.52 4.33 -13.33
C LYS A 24 9.73 5.16 -14.61
N GLY A 25 8.76 5.13 -15.53
CA GLY A 25 8.86 5.81 -16.82
C GLY A 25 8.77 7.34 -16.72
N ASP A 26 8.41 7.89 -15.56
CA ASP A 26 8.33 9.31 -15.28
C ASP A 26 9.71 9.98 -15.13
N ALA A 27 10.78 9.21 -14.89
CA ALA A 27 12.12 9.75 -14.66
C ALA A 27 12.63 10.65 -15.80
N GLY A 28 12.30 10.31 -17.05
CA GLY A 28 12.68 11.11 -18.23
C GLY A 28 11.85 12.37 -18.45
N LEU A 29 10.70 12.51 -17.76
CA LEU A 29 9.82 13.68 -17.90
C LEU A 29 10.16 14.81 -16.93
N ARG A 30 11.13 14.57 -16.04
CA ARG A 30 11.64 15.57 -15.11
C ARG A 30 12.12 16.84 -15.81
N ASP A 31 12.80 16.71 -16.95
CA ASP A 31 13.31 17.85 -17.73
C ASP A 31 12.19 18.68 -18.36
N GLY A 32 10.99 18.11 -18.49
CA GLY A 32 9.78 18.82 -18.91
C GLY A 32 9.18 19.70 -17.81
N LEU A 33 9.61 19.56 -16.55
CA LEU A 33 9.11 20.33 -15.40
C LEU A 33 9.91 21.63 -15.23
N ARG A 34 9.26 22.72 -14.81
CA ARG A 34 9.95 23.99 -14.52
C ARG A 34 10.52 24.01 -13.10
N LEU A 35 11.60 23.27 -12.88
CA LEU A 35 12.26 23.05 -11.58
C LEU A 35 13.40 24.03 -11.24
N GLY A 36 13.39 25.26 -11.77
CA GLY A 36 14.38 26.27 -11.38
C GLY A 36 14.35 26.58 -9.87
N ASP A 37 15.36 27.26 -9.32
CA ASP A 37 15.61 27.41 -7.87
C ASP A 37 14.42 27.90 -7.01
N SER A 38 13.43 28.55 -7.62
CA SER A 38 12.24 29.06 -6.95
C SER A 38 10.99 28.19 -7.12
N TRP A 39 11.07 27.04 -7.81
CA TRP A 39 9.90 26.19 -8.07
C TRP A 39 9.09 25.83 -6.81
N PRO A 40 9.67 25.59 -5.62
CA PRO A 40 8.88 25.29 -4.43
C PRO A 40 8.02 26.48 -3.95
N ARG A 41 8.31 27.71 -4.43
CA ARG A 41 7.51 28.91 -4.16
C ARG A 41 6.39 29.12 -5.19
N ARG A 42 6.54 28.56 -6.39
CA ARG A 42 5.63 28.76 -7.53
C ARG A 42 4.60 27.65 -7.63
N TRP A 43 4.99 26.43 -7.28
CA TRP A 43 4.06 25.31 -7.17
C TRP A 43 3.34 25.37 -5.84
N SER A 44 2.14 24.81 -5.79
CA SER A 44 1.33 24.81 -4.58
C SER A 44 0.60 23.49 -4.40
N SER A 45 0.26 23.20 -3.16
CA SER A 45 -0.67 22.13 -2.83
C SER A 45 -1.87 22.71 -2.08
N THR A 46 -3.05 22.35 -2.53
CA THR A 46 -4.32 22.72 -1.90
C THR A 46 -4.85 21.53 -1.11
N TRP A 47 -5.07 21.71 0.18
CA TRP A 47 -5.55 20.69 1.10
C TRP A 47 -6.90 21.09 1.69
N ARG A 48 -7.73 20.10 1.98
CA ARG A 48 -8.97 20.32 2.73
C ARG A 48 -8.73 20.14 4.22
N VAL A 49 -8.75 21.24 4.97
CA VAL A 49 -8.54 21.26 6.43
C VAL A 49 -9.81 21.77 7.11
N GLY A 50 -10.37 20.97 8.01
CA GLY A 50 -11.65 21.28 8.65
C GLY A 50 -12.80 21.36 7.63
N ALA A 51 -13.41 22.55 7.50
CA ALA A 51 -14.51 22.83 6.57
C ALA A 51 -14.08 23.58 5.30
N GLY A 52 -12.81 23.97 5.20
CA GLY A 52 -12.30 24.80 4.11
C GLY A 52 -11.18 24.13 3.32
N GLU A 53 -10.78 24.81 2.25
CA GLU A 53 -9.57 24.49 1.49
C GLU A 53 -8.54 25.59 1.73
N ALA A 54 -7.27 25.20 1.83
CA ALA A 54 -6.17 26.11 1.96
C ALA A 54 -5.02 25.66 1.06
N SER A 55 -4.37 26.63 0.42
CA SER A 55 -3.28 26.41 -0.52
C SER A 55 -1.98 26.89 0.10
N TRP A 56 -0.97 26.04 0.04
CA TRP A 56 0.37 26.34 0.53
C TRP A 56 1.38 26.17 -0.60
N PRO A 57 2.38 27.05 -0.71
CA PRO A 57 3.54 26.78 -1.54
C PRO A 57 4.23 25.49 -1.10
N ILE A 58 4.82 24.75 -2.04
CA ILE A 58 5.51 23.49 -1.72
C ILE A 58 6.63 23.68 -0.69
N ARG A 59 7.33 24.84 -0.70
CA ARG A 59 8.35 25.17 0.31
C ARG A 59 7.83 25.18 1.75
N ASP A 60 6.53 25.35 1.94
CA ASP A 60 5.89 25.50 3.25
C ASP A 60 5.15 24.19 3.65
N MET A 61 5.38 23.07 2.94
CA MET A 61 4.74 21.77 3.21
C MET A 61 4.98 21.19 4.60
N ALA A 62 6.08 21.54 5.24
CA ALA A 62 6.34 21.13 6.62
C ALA A 62 5.28 21.65 7.62
N HIS A 63 4.51 22.68 7.25
CA HIS A 63 3.50 23.30 8.12
C HIS A 63 2.07 22.81 7.87
N VAL A 64 1.84 21.96 6.85
CA VAL A 64 0.50 21.46 6.57
C VAL A 64 0.05 20.49 7.66
N PRO A 65 -1.18 20.65 8.20
CA PRO A 65 -1.70 19.75 9.21
C PRO A 65 -2.23 18.45 8.56
N VAL A 66 -1.33 17.62 8.02
CA VAL A 66 -1.65 16.40 7.25
C VAL A 66 -2.68 15.51 7.97
N LEU A 67 -2.53 15.30 9.28
CA LEU A 67 -3.41 14.45 10.08
C LEU A 67 -4.82 15.03 10.31
N ALA A 68 -5.00 16.35 10.16
CA ALA A 68 -6.29 17.02 10.25
C ALA A 68 -6.95 17.21 8.87
N SER A 69 -6.26 16.83 7.80
CA SER A 69 -6.75 16.96 6.43
C SER A 69 -7.76 15.87 6.09
N ARG A 70 -8.60 16.17 5.09
CA ARG A 70 -9.64 15.27 4.56
C ARG A 70 -9.44 15.10 3.05
N PRO A 71 -10.01 14.04 2.46
CA PRO A 71 -9.96 13.85 1.01
C PRO A 71 -10.44 15.09 0.23
N MET A 72 -9.73 15.43 -0.85
CA MET A 72 -10.01 16.61 -1.69
C MET A 72 -11.36 16.55 -2.39
N ARG A 73 -11.94 15.36 -2.56
CA ARG A 73 -13.29 15.20 -3.12
C ARG A 73 -14.01 14.06 -2.40
N GLY A 74 -15.33 14.16 -2.37
CA GLY A 74 -16.17 13.07 -1.88
C GLY A 74 -16.23 11.95 -2.90
N PHE A 75 -16.22 10.71 -2.42
CA PHE A 75 -16.42 9.53 -3.26
C PHE A 75 -17.90 9.44 -3.65
N THR A 76 -18.22 9.59 -4.94
CA THR A 76 -19.61 9.58 -5.43
C THR A 76 -19.97 8.26 -6.11
N TRP A 77 -21.20 7.79 -5.87
CA TRP A 77 -21.78 6.59 -6.50
C TRP A 77 -22.73 6.98 -7.64
N ARG A 78 -22.56 6.37 -8.82
CA ARG A 78 -23.50 6.53 -9.93
C ARG A 78 -23.82 5.18 -10.57
N ALA A 79 -25.07 4.97 -10.97
CA ALA A 79 -25.44 3.79 -11.74
C ALA A 79 -24.68 3.77 -13.08
N LYS A 80 -24.19 2.58 -13.49
CA LYS A 80 -23.45 2.34 -14.76
C LYS A 80 -22.07 2.99 -14.89
N GLN A 81 -21.47 3.48 -13.79
CA GLN A 81 -20.06 3.90 -13.82
C GLN A 81 -19.13 2.71 -14.08
N ARG A 82 -18.07 2.92 -14.90
CA ARG A 82 -17.10 1.87 -15.26
C ARG A 82 -16.17 1.51 -14.11
N HIS A 83 -15.74 2.53 -13.37
CA HIS A 83 -14.91 2.39 -12.19
C HIS A 83 -15.77 1.95 -11.01
N ARG A 84 -15.19 1.18 -10.08
CA ARG A 84 -15.88 0.71 -8.87
C ARG A 84 -15.27 1.43 -7.67
N PRO A 85 -15.73 2.64 -7.35
CA PRO A 85 -15.31 3.26 -6.12
C PRO A 85 -15.76 2.35 -4.93
N GLY A 86 -15.17 2.50 -3.74
CA GLY A 86 -15.77 1.94 -2.52
C GLY A 86 -15.22 2.57 -1.24
N LEU A 87 -15.53 1.91 -0.12
CA LEU A 87 -14.88 2.13 1.17
C LEU A 87 -14.21 0.83 1.59
N GLU A 88 -12.91 0.86 1.84
CA GLU A 88 -12.15 -0.28 2.38
C GLU A 88 -11.90 -0.07 3.87
N VAL A 89 -12.10 -1.10 4.69
CA VAL A 89 -11.86 -1.05 6.13
C VAL A 89 -10.44 -1.52 6.40
N MET A 90 -9.61 -0.63 6.95
CA MET A 90 -8.26 -0.98 7.38
C MET A 90 -8.23 -1.25 8.87
N ALA A 91 -7.82 -2.47 9.26
CA ALA A 91 -7.67 -2.85 10.66
C ALA A 91 -6.60 -2.02 11.39
N ALA A 92 -5.49 -1.68 10.70
CA ALA A 92 -4.37 -0.92 11.26
C ALA A 92 -4.76 0.51 11.68
N THR A 93 -5.63 1.17 10.92
CA THR A 93 -6.10 2.54 11.21
C THR A 93 -7.43 2.59 11.97
N GLY A 94 -8.14 1.45 12.07
CA GLY A 94 -9.48 1.35 12.64
C GLY A 94 -10.57 2.12 11.89
N ARG A 95 -10.32 2.56 10.65
CA ARG A 95 -11.19 3.45 9.86
C ARG A 95 -11.46 2.92 8.45
N THR A 96 -12.46 3.50 7.80
CA THR A 96 -12.77 3.29 6.38
C THR A 96 -12.06 4.32 5.52
N HIS A 97 -11.44 3.87 4.44
CA HIS A 97 -10.75 4.71 3.45
C HIS A 97 -11.43 4.58 2.09
N GLY A 98 -11.64 5.72 1.43
CA GLY A 98 -12.28 5.72 0.12
C GLY A 98 -11.31 5.40 -1.00
N PHE A 99 -11.81 4.73 -2.03
CA PHE A 99 -11.10 4.44 -3.26
C PHE A 99 -12.00 4.66 -4.48
N GLU A 100 -11.42 4.90 -5.65
CA GLU A 100 -12.11 5.09 -6.93
C GLU A 100 -12.01 3.91 -7.90
N SER A 101 -11.07 3.01 -7.67
CA SER A 101 -10.83 1.83 -8.50
C SER A 101 -10.54 0.58 -7.68
N LEU A 102 -10.67 -0.59 -8.30
CA LEU A 102 -10.30 -1.85 -7.64
C LEU A 102 -8.80 -1.91 -7.34
N GLU A 103 -7.95 -1.29 -8.16
CA GLU A 103 -6.50 -1.26 -7.90
C GLU A 103 -6.15 -0.41 -6.67
N GLU A 104 -6.86 0.70 -6.47
CA GLU A 104 -6.75 1.50 -5.25
C GLU A 104 -7.21 0.71 -4.01
N MET A 105 -8.29 -0.07 -4.11
CA MET A 105 -8.71 -0.98 -3.04
C MET A 105 -7.63 -2.01 -2.70
N ARG A 106 -6.98 -2.58 -3.71
CA ARG A 106 -5.87 -3.52 -3.49
C ARG A 106 -4.70 -2.86 -2.76
N LEU A 107 -4.38 -1.60 -3.11
CA LEU A 107 -3.36 -0.85 -2.41
C LEU A 107 -3.73 -0.62 -0.94
N LEU A 108 -4.98 -0.28 -0.63
CA LEU A 108 -5.46 -0.14 0.75
C LEU A 108 -5.30 -1.44 1.57
N VAL A 109 -5.62 -2.59 0.96
CA VAL A 109 -5.40 -3.91 1.61
C VAL A 109 -3.90 -4.15 1.87
N ALA A 110 -3.02 -3.82 0.92
CA ALA A 110 -1.59 -3.97 1.12
C ALA A 110 -1.04 -3.00 2.17
N LEU A 111 -1.53 -1.75 2.23
CA LEU A 111 -1.17 -0.80 3.28
C LEU A 111 -1.62 -1.29 4.67
N ASP A 112 -2.78 -1.96 4.75
CA ASP A 112 -3.27 -2.55 6.00
C ASP A 112 -2.37 -3.72 6.45
N PHE A 113 -1.98 -4.58 5.50
CA PHE A 113 -1.00 -5.63 5.74
C PHE A 113 0.37 -5.08 6.17
N MET A 114 0.79 -3.95 5.60
CA MET A 114 2.00 -3.22 5.97
C MET A 114 1.86 -2.43 7.28
N ARG A 115 0.71 -2.53 7.97
CA ARG A 115 0.42 -1.84 9.23
C ARG A 115 0.62 -0.32 9.15
N ALA A 116 0.19 0.29 8.05
CA ALA A 116 0.19 1.74 7.91
C ALA A 116 -0.62 2.36 9.07
N SER A 117 0.00 3.27 9.82
CA SER A 117 -0.64 3.88 11.00
C SER A 117 -1.68 4.91 10.61
N GLU A 118 -1.48 5.57 9.45
CA GLU A 118 -2.36 6.58 8.90
C GLU A 118 -2.42 6.44 7.38
N VAL A 119 -3.59 6.69 6.80
CA VAL A 119 -3.81 6.77 5.35
C VAL A 119 -4.79 7.91 5.07
N LEU A 120 -4.47 8.73 4.08
CA LEU A 120 -5.33 9.80 3.57
C LEU A 120 -5.53 9.60 2.07
N SER A 121 -6.74 9.23 1.67
CA SER A 121 -7.13 9.17 0.26
C SER A 121 -7.20 10.58 -0.33
N GLN A 122 -6.68 10.76 -1.54
CA GLN A 122 -6.75 12.00 -2.32
C GLN A 122 -6.36 13.22 -1.48
N PRO A 123 -5.12 13.25 -0.96
CA PRO A 123 -4.73 14.08 0.17
C PRO A 123 -4.73 15.57 -0.15
N PHE A 124 -4.31 15.95 -1.36
CA PHE A 124 -4.23 17.33 -1.81
C PHE A 124 -4.25 17.41 -3.33
N ARG A 125 -4.60 18.60 -3.84
CA ARG A 125 -4.39 18.98 -5.24
C ARG A 125 -3.04 19.64 -5.37
N LEU A 126 -2.16 19.08 -6.19
CA LEU A 126 -0.90 19.67 -6.62
C LEU A 126 -1.13 20.52 -7.87
N ASP A 127 -0.78 21.80 -7.82
CA ASP A 127 -0.71 22.68 -9.00
C ASP A 127 0.77 22.96 -9.32
N PHE A 128 1.17 22.64 -10.55
CA PHE A 128 2.57 22.62 -10.97
C PHE A 128 2.77 23.19 -12.38
N GLU A 129 4.02 23.55 -12.68
CA GLU A 129 4.42 24.14 -13.96
C GLU A 129 5.35 23.23 -14.77
N HIS A 130 5.16 23.20 -16.08
CA HIS A 130 5.97 22.47 -17.04
C HIS A 130 6.27 23.33 -18.27
N VAL A 131 7.11 22.84 -19.18
CA VAL A 131 7.56 23.62 -20.35
C VAL A 131 6.41 24.13 -21.22
N HIS A 132 5.31 23.37 -21.31
CA HIS A 132 4.12 23.70 -22.11
C HIS A 132 3.01 24.44 -21.34
N GLY A 133 3.20 24.79 -20.06
CA GLY A 133 2.21 25.54 -19.29
C GLY A 133 2.07 25.09 -17.84
N GLN A 134 0.82 25.06 -17.37
CA GLN A 134 0.46 24.66 -16.01
C GLN A 134 -0.46 23.45 -16.06
N SER A 135 -0.32 22.57 -15.08
CA SER A 135 -1.16 21.40 -14.92
C SER A 135 -1.40 21.13 -13.43
N TRP A 136 -2.28 20.17 -13.15
CA TRP A 136 -2.60 19.79 -11.79
C TRP A 136 -2.76 18.28 -11.66
N HIS A 137 -2.58 17.80 -10.43
CA HIS A 137 -2.69 16.39 -10.07
C HIS A 137 -3.29 16.23 -8.68
N ILE A 138 -4.00 15.14 -8.41
CA ILE A 138 -4.40 14.75 -7.04
C ILE A 138 -3.84 13.35 -6.85
N PRO A 139 -2.80 13.17 -6.01
CA PRO A 139 -2.29 11.84 -5.70
C PRO A 139 -3.37 10.94 -5.11
N ASP A 140 -3.30 9.63 -5.30
CA ASP A 140 -4.36 8.73 -4.82
C ASP A 140 -4.33 8.53 -3.30
N PHE A 141 -3.14 8.36 -2.71
CA PHE A 141 -2.99 8.19 -1.26
C PHE A 141 -1.73 8.85 -0.70
N LEU A 142 -1.82 9.30 0.54
CA LEU A 142 -0.68 9.58 1.40
C LEU A 142 -0.77 8.70 2.64
N ALA A 143 0.23 7.85 2.85
CA ALA A 143 0.25 6.87 3.94
C ALA A 143 1.44 7.09 4.87
N MET A 144 1.27 6.80 6.16
CA MET A 144 2.37 6.71 7.12
C MET A 144 2.70 5.23 7.34
N VAL A 145 3.88 4.81 6.92
CA VAL A 145 4.35 3.41 7.03
C VAL A 145 5.67 3.43 7.80
N GLY A 146 5.70 2.77 8.96
CA GLY A 146 6.82 2.90 9.90
C GLY A 146 6.91 4.35 10.42
N SER A 147 8.09 4.97 10.28
CA SER A 147 8.32 6.36 10.68
C SER A 147 8.24 7.38 9.53
N GLY A 148 7.91 6.94 8.31
CA GLY A 148 7.97 7.77 7.11
C GLY A 148 6.63 7.93 6.41
N MET A 149 6.49 9.05 5.70
CA MET A 149 5.36 9.29 4.80
C MET A 149 5.66 8.74 3.40
N TRP A 150 4.63 8.21 2.76
CA TRP A 150 4.67 7.64 1.42
C TRP A 150 3.49 8.17 0.60
N LEU A 151 3.81 8.96 -0.42
CA LEU A 151 2.86 9.44 -1.41
C LEU A 151 2.73 8.40 -2.52
N LEU A 152 1.50 8.04 -2.89
CA LEU A 152 1.21 6.91 -3.76
C LEU A 152 0.20 7.30 -4.82
N ASP A 153 0.50 6.94 -6.06
CA ASP A 153 -0.44 6.94 -7.18
C ASP A 153 -0.68 5.50 -7.65
N VAL A 154 -1.85 5.22 -8.20
CA VAL A 154 -2.26 3.90 -8.68
C VAL A 154 -2.70 4.01 -10.13
N ARG A 155 -1.95 3.37 -11.02
CA ARG A 155 -2.27 3.38 -12.45
C ARG A 155 -1.73 2.14 -13.14
N PRO A 156 -2.58 1.19 -13.59
CA PRO A 156 -2.12 0.01 -14.33
C PRO A 156 -1.19 0.38 -15.47
N MET A 157 -0.10 -0.39 -15.63
CA MET A 157 0.99 -0.10 -16.57
C MET A 157 0.49 0.22 -17.98
N GLU A 158 -0.47 -0.56 -18.47
CA GLU A 158 -1.07 -0.45 -19.79
C GLU A 158 -2.00 0.77 -19.97
N LEU A 159 -2.39 1.41 -18.87
CA LEU A 159 -3.23 2.60 -18.84
C LEU A 159 -2.45 3.89 -18.55
N VAL A 160 -1.13 3.80 -18.33
CA VAL A 160 -0.29 4.98 -18.13
C VAL A 160 -0.13 5.71 -19.46
N LYS A 161 -0.55 6.98 -19.50
CA LYS A 161 -0.35 7.89 -20.63
C LYS A 161 0.77 8.87 -20.34
N GLU A 162 1.26 9.55 -21.37
CA GLU A 162 2.26 10.61 -21.23
C GLU A 162 1.80 11.75 -20.29
N GLU A 163 0.52 12.13 -20.35
CA GLU A 163 -0.08 13.11 -19.43
C GLU A 163 -0.08 12.66 -17.97
N ASP A 164 -0.21 11.35 -17.72
CA ASP A 164 -0.16 10.77 -16.37
C ASP A 164 1.29 10.76 -15.88
N ALA A 165 2.22 10.36 -16.75
CA ALA A 165 3.64 10.29 -16.44
C ALA A 165 4.24 11.66 -16.07
N LEU A 166 3.79 12.75 -16.72
CA LEU A 166 4.21 14.12 -16.34
C LEU A 166 3.72 14.51 -14.93
N LYS A 167 2.50 14.12 -14.58
CA LYS A 167 1.95 14.33 -13.22
C LYS A 167 2.70 13.51 -12.18
N PHE A 168 3.08 12.28 -12.51
CA PHE A 168 3.88 11.43 -11.62
C PHE A 168 5.27 12.02 -11.37
N ALA A 169 5.91 12.55 -12.41
CA ALA A 169 7.19 13.25 -12.26
C ALA A 169 7.05 14.46 -11.32
N ALA A 170 6.00 15.27 -11.48
CA ALA A 170 5.74 16.42 -10.60
C ALA A 170 5.47 15.99 -9.14
N ALA A 171 4.68 14.94 -8.93
CA ALA A 171 4.41 14.38 -7.61
C ALA A 171 5.68 13.82 -6.94
N ARG A 172 6.58 13.20 -7.72
CA ARG A 172 7.88 12.72 -7.23
C ARG A 172 8.77 13.86 -6.73
N GLU A 173 8.84 14.97 -7.45
CA GLU A 173 9.63 16.14 -7.02
C GLU A 173 9.06 16.75 -5.74
N VAL A 174 7.74 16.86 -5.63
CA VAL A 174 7.06 17.34 -4.41
C VAL A 174 7.31 16.41 -3.23
N ALA A 175 7.15 15.10 -3.41
CA ALA A 175 7.42 14.12 -2.36
C ALA A 175 8.88 14.18 -1.90
N THR A 176 9.82 14.27 -2.85
CA THR A 176 11.26 14.39 -2.56
C THR A 176 11.56 15.67 -1.76
N ALA A 177 10.98 16.80 -2.16
CA ALA A 177 11.12 18.07 -1.43
C ALA A 177 10.56 18.02 -0.01
N CYS A 178 9.54 17.19 0.23
CA CYS A 178 8.94 16.96 1.55
C CYS A 178 9.65 15.88 2.38
N GLY A 179 10.67 15.21 1.83
CA GLY A 179 11.31 14.05 2.46
C GLY A 179 10.41 12.80 2.51
N TRP A 180 9.40 12.74 1.65
CA TRP A 180 8.47 11.60 1.54
C TRP A 180 8.97 10.61 0.48
N ARG A 181 8.59 9.33 0.66
CA ARG A 181 8.73 8.34 -0.42
C ARG A 181 7.64 8.56 -1.46
N TYR A 182 7.92 8.22 -2.71
CA TYR A 182 6.93 8.26 -3.79
C TYR A 182 7.02 7.04 -4.70
N SER A 183 5.87 6.41 -4.94
CA SER A 183 5.75 5.28 -5.87
C SER A 183 4.44 5.34 -6.64
N VAL A 184 4.51 4.94 -7.91
CA VAL A 184 3.34 4.69 -8.75
C VAL A 184 3.12 3.20 -8.82
N VAL A 185 2.03 2.72 -8.24
CA VAL A 185 1.62 1.31 -8.24
C VAL A 185 0.99 1.00 -9.60
N ALA A 186 1.75 0.33 -10.45
CA ALA A 186 1.31 -0.03 -11.79
C ALA A 186 0.91 -1.49 -11.96
N GLY A 187 0.99 -2.25 -10.88
CA GLY A 187 0.56 -3.63 -10.79
C GLY A 187 1.14 -4.29 -9.54
N TRP A 188 0.99 -5.61 -9.46
CA TRP A 188 1.49 -6.44 -8.38
C TRP A 188 2.49 -7.43 -8.92
N ARG A 189 3.56 -7.72 -8.16
CA ARG A 189 4.42 -8.84 -8.51
C ARG A 189 3.59 -10.14 -8.53
N PRO A 190 4.00 -11.14 -9.33
CA PRO A 190 3.26 -12.39 -9.45
C PRO A 190 2.90 -12.99 -8.08
N HIS A 191 1.67 -13.47 -7.95
CA HIS A 191 1.08 -14.10 -6.76
C HIS A 191 0.84 -13.19 -5.54
N VAL A 192 1.56 -12.07 -5.39
CA VAL A 192 1.45 -11.18 -4.23
C VAL A 192 0.00 -10.80 -3.92
N TRP A 193 -0.74 -10.27 -4.90
CA TRP A 193 -2.14 -9.90 -4.68
C TRP A 193 -3.00 -11.11 -4.26
N SER A 194 -2.87 -12.26 -4.92
CA SER A 194 -3.67 -13.44 -4.59
C SER A 194 -3.42 -13.96 -3.16
N VAL A 195 -2.17 -13.86 -2.69
CA VAL A 195 -1.82 -14.24 -1.33
C VAL A 195 -2.36 -13.20 -0.35
N LEU A 196 -2.12 -11.91 -0.58
CA LEU A 196 -2.64 -10.84 0.28
C LEU A 196 -4.17 -10.85 0.40
N ASP A 197 -4.88 -11.04 -0.72
CA ASP A 197 -6.34 -11.17 -0.73
C ASP A 197 -6.81 -12.32 0.17
N HIS A 198 -6.16 -13.49 0.07
CA HIS A 198 -6.44 -14.63 0.94
C HIS A 198 -6.15 -14.32 2.42
N LEU A 199 -4.98 -13.76 2.73
CA LEU A 199 -4.60 -13.40 4.09
C LEU A 199 -5.57 -12.36 4.68
N SER A 200 -6.06 -11.43 3.86
CA SER A 200 -6.98 -10.37 4.27
C SER A 200 -8.29 -10.90 4.84
N SER A 201 -8.67 -12.15 4.53
CA SER A 201 -9.86 -12.80 5.09
C SER A 201 -9.80 -12.96 6.61
N ARG A 202 -8.60 -12.92 7.21
CA ARG A 202 -8.36 -13.05 8.65
C ARG A 202 -7.74 -11.79 9.28
N ARG A 203 -7.87 -10.63 8.63
CA ARG A 203 -7.30 -9.35 9.11
C ARG A 203 -7.95 -8.79 10.38
N ARG A 204 -9.21 -9.15 10.63
CA ARG A 204 -9.97 -8.60 11.75
C ARG A 204 -9.57 -9.29 13.06
N PRO A 205 -9.41 -8.55 14.16
CA PRO A 205 -9.19 -9.15 15.47
C PRO A 205 -10.29 -10.14 15.81
N VAL A 206 -9.90 -11.35 16.18
CA VAL A 206 -10.81 -12.41 16.67
C VAL A 206 -10.30 -12.94 18.00
N ARG A 207 -11.22 -13.37 18.87
CA ARG A 207 -10.85 -14.02 20.13
C ARG A 207 -10.26 -15.40 19.83
N ASP A 208 -9.09 -15.67 20.39
CA ASP A 208 -8.45 -16.98 20.28
C ASP A 208 -8.87 -17.87 21.45
N LEU A 209 -10.05 -18.50 21.32
CA LEU A 209 -10.65 -19.27 22.41
C LEU A 209 -9.96 -20.62 22.66
N LEU A 210 -9.20 -21.12 21.69
CA LEU A 210 -8.52 -22.42 21.77
C LEU A 210 -7.00 -22.26 21.95
N ASP A 211 -6.52 -21.04 22.20
CA ASP A 211 -5.11 -20.72 22.37
C ASP A 211 -4.24 -21.18 21.17
N MET A 212 -4.81 -21.07 19.96
CA MET A 212 -4.22 -21.54 18.72
C MET A 212 -2.93 -20.80 18.40
N ARG A 213 -2.85 -19.51 18.73
CA ARG A 213 -1.63 -18.73 18.59
C ARG A 213 -0.48 -19.36 19.36
N THR A 214 -0.69 -19.68 20.62
CA THR A 214 0.35 -20.28 21.48
C THR A 214 0.71 -21.69 21.00
N GLN A 215 -0.28 -22.51 20.63
CA GLN A 215 -0.01 -23.83 20.06
C GLN A 215 0.85 -23.76 18.80
N LEU A 216 0.49 -22.90 17.84
CA LEU A 216 1.21 -22.74 16.58
C LEU A 216 2.65 -22.24 16.81
N LEU A 217 2.82 -21.21 17.64
CA LEU A 217 4.14 -20.65 17.95
C LEU A 217 5.03 -21.63 18.72
N ASN A 218 4.48 -22.39 19.66
CA ASN A 218 5.26 -23.41 20.40
C ASN A 218 5.68 -24.57 19.49
N VAL A 219 4.78 -25.05 18.63
CA VAL A 219 5.07 -26.16 17.70
C VAL A 219 6.19 -25.77 16.75
N ILE A 220 6.10 -24.60 16.10
CA ILE A 220 7.10 -24.15 15.14
C ILE A 220 8.41 -23.77 15.81
N GLY A 221 8.36 -23.13 16.99
CA GLY A 221 9.54 -22.75 17.78
C GLY A 221 10.36 -23.94 18.27
N GLY A 222 9.75 -25.12 18.39
CA GLY A 222 10.42 -26.38 18.72
C GLY A 222 11.07 -27.11 17.53
N GLN A 223 10.87 -26.65 16.29
CA GLN A 223 11.48 -27.24 15.10
C GLN A 223 12.86 -26.67 14.81
N GLU A 224 13.73 -27.50 14.23
CA GLU A 224 15.00 -27.02 13.69
C GLU A 224 14.76 -25.97 12.60
N GLY A 225 15.46 -24.83 12.70
CA GLY A 225 15.27 -23.69 11.79
C GLY A 225 13.95 -22.94 11.95
N ARG A 226 13.04 -23.37 12.85
CA ARG A 226 11.73 -22.75 13.10
C ARG A 226 10.86 -22.63 11.84
N VAL A 227 10.88 -23.68 11.02
CA VAL A 227 10.15 -23.76 9.75
C VAL A 227 9.35 -25.05 9.69
N MET A 228 8.13 -24.98 9.15
CA MET A 228 7.29 -26.14 8.86
C MET A 228 6.49 -25.90 7.57
N THR A 229 5.96 -26.94 6.95
CA THR A 229 4.94 -26.72 5.91
C THR A 229 3.62 -26.27 6.54
N PHE A 230 2.81 -25.54 5.78
CA PHE A 230 1.49 -25.07 6.22
C PHE A 230 0.61 -26.21 6.75
N SER A 231 0.60 -27.37 6.07
CA SER A 231 -0.21 -28.52 6.48
C SER A 231 0.31 -29.19 7.74
N GLU A 232 1.63 -29.39 7.89
CA GLU A 232 2.22 -29.97 9.10
C GLU A 232 1.95 -29.09 10.32
N LEU A 233 2.17 -27.77 10.20
CA LEU A 233 1.91 -26.82 11.27
C LEU A 233 0.43 -26.83 11.69
N ALA A 234 -0.49 -26.88 10.73
CA ALA A 234 -1.92 -26.95 11.02
C ALA A 234 -2.29 -28.27 11.72
N ASN A 235 -1.77 -29.40 11.23
CA ASN A 235 -2.08 -30.73 11.75
C ASN A 235 -1.52 -30.99 13.15
N ALA A 236 -0.52 -30.21 13.57
CA ALA A 236 0.04 -30.27 14.92
C ALA A 236 -0.82 -29.54 15.98
N THR A 237 -1.85 -28.79 15.57
CA THR A 237 -2.78 -28.12 16.51
C THR A 237 -3.89 -29.05 16.98
N SER A 238 -4.50 -28.73 18.13
CA SER A 238 -5.60 -29.54 18.69
C SER A 238 -6.84 -29.62 17.80
N VAL A 239 -7.06 -28.64 16.91
CA VAL A 239 -8.15 -28.64 15.93
C VAL A 239 -7.61 -28.12 14.58
N PRO A 240 -7.16 -29.01 13.67
CA PRO A 240 -6.44 -28.60 12.46
C PRO A 240 -7.17 -27.57 11.59
N SER A 241 -8.49 -27.67 11.42
CA SER A 241 -9.28 -26.70 10.64
C SER A 241 -9.23 -25.29 11.22
N VAL A 242 -9.21 -25.16 12.56
CA VAL A 242 -9.06 -23.89 13.26
C VAL A 242 -7.60 -23.44 13.27
N GLY A 243 -6.65 -24.37 13.35
CA GLY A 243 -5.22 -24.12 13.16
C GLY A 243 -4.93 -23.45 11.82
N ARG A 244 -5.45 -23.97 10.71
CA ARG A 244 -5.31 -23.38 9.36
C ARG A 244 -5.78 -21.92 9.32
N ALA A 245 -6.95 -21.62 9.91
CA ALA A 245 -7.47 -20.26 9.97
C ALA A 245 -6.58 -19.33 10.82
N ASN A 246 -5.98 -19.84 11.89
CA ASN A 246 -5.08 -19.06 12.73
C ASN A 246 -3.69 -18.88 12.10
N ILE A 247 -3.19 -19.83 11.29
CA ILE A 247 -1.98 -19.61 10.49
C ILE A 247 -2.19 -18.40 9.56
N VAL A 248 -3.29 -18.37 8.81
CA VAL A 248 -3.62 -17.23 7.92
C VAL A 248 -3.70 -15.90 8.69
N ARG A 249 -4.28 -15.92 9.90
CA ARG A 249 -4.30 -14.76 10.80
C ARG A 249 -2.90 -14.32 11.22
N LEU A 250 -2.05 -15.23 11.68
CA LEU A 250 -0.70 -14.93 12.14
C LEU A 250 0.21 -14.47 10.99
N LEU A 251 0.00 -14.99 9.78
CA LEU A 251 0.64 -14.50 8.57
C LEU A 251 0.23 -13.06 8.25
N TRP A 252 -1.08 -12.73 8.33
CA TRP A 252 -1.55 -11.34 8.15
C TRP A 252 -0.93 -10.40 9.19
N HIS A 253 -0.84 -10.84 10.44
CA HIS A 253 -0.22 -10.07 11.51
C HIS A 253 1.32 -10.14 11.51
N ARG A 254 1.95 -10.83 10.55
CA ARG A 254 3.41 -10.93 10.46
C ARG A 254 4.06 -11.51 11.71
N GLU A 255 3.34 -12.36 12.44
CA GLU A 255 3.88 -13.18 13.53
C GLU A 255 4.41 -14.52 13.01
N LEU A 256 3.93 -14.92 11.83
CA LEU A 256 4.52 -15.96 11.00
C LEU A 256 4.87 -15.34 9.64
N GLY A 257 5.85 -15.95 8.97
CA GLY A 257 6.27 -15.59 7.63
C GLY A 257 5.90 -16.65 6.59
N VAL A 258 5.58 -16.19 5.37
CA VAL A 258 5.41 -16.99 4.15
C VAL A 258 5.97 -16.21 2.95
N ASP A 259 6.29 -16.91 1.86
CA ASP A 259 6.71 -16.25 0.62
C ASP A 259 5.48 -15.71 -0.13
N LEU A 260 5.35 -14.38 -0.20
CA LEU A 260 4.30 -13.71 -0.97
C LEU A 260 4.51 -13.82 -2.49
N GLY A 261 5.71 -14.17 -2.94
CA GLY A 261 6.04 -14.35 -4.36
C GLY A 261 5.60 -15.68 -4.95
N SER A 262 5.00 -16.56 -4.14
CA SER A 262 4.57 -17.90 -4.51
C SER A 262 3.12 -18.16 -4.07
N PRO A 263 2.35 -19.02 -4.76
CA PRO A 263 1.01 -19.39 -4.29
C PRO A 263 1.04 -20.02 -2.90
N LEU A 264 0.09 -19.65 -2.03
CA LEU A 264 -0.11 -20.30 -0.74
C LEU A 264 -0.73 -21.69 -0.94
N ARG A 265 -0.03 -22.74 -0.49
CA ARG A 265 -0.37 -24.16 -0.61
C ARG A 265 -0.10 -24.88 0.70
N ASP A 266 -0.59 -26.12 0.82
CA ASP A 266 -0.28 -26.99 1.96
C ASP A 266 1.22 -27.23 2.15
N SER A 267 1.98 -27.29 1.04
CA SER A 267 3.43 -27.44 1.05
C SER A 267 4.19 -26.12 1.19
N SER A 268 3.51 -24.96 1.33
CA SER A 268 4.19 -23.69 1.55
C SER A 268 4.94 -23.72 2.87
N LEU A 269 6.21 -23.30 2.85
CA LEU A 269 7.00 -23.16 4.06
C LEU A 269 6.53 -21.94 4.84
N ILE A 270 6.24 -22.17 6.11
CA ILE A 270 5.88 -21.18 7.12
C ILE A 270 7.03 -21.12 8.12
N TRP A 271 7.43 -19.92 8.52
CA TRP A 271 8.48 -19.72 9.52
C TRP A 271 8.02 -18.78 10.63
N GLU A 272 8.65 -18.87 11.79
CA GLU A 272 8.47 -17.88 12.87
C GLU A 272 9.16 -16.56 12.46
N ALA A 273 8.44 -15.44 12.61
CA ALA A 273 8.90 -14.10 12.25
C ALA A 273 9.87 -13.48 13.26
#